data_AF-A0A0M8VCG3-F1
#
_entry.id   AF-A0A0M8VCG3-F1
#
_cell.length_a   1.000
_cell.length_b   1.000
_cell.length_c   1.000
_cell.angle_alpha   90.00
_cell.angle_beta   90.00
_cell.angle_gamma   90.00
#
_symmetry.space_group_name_H-M   'P 1'
#
loop_
_entity.id
_entity.type
_entity.pdbx_description
1 polymer ?
#
loop_
_entity_poly.entity_id
_entity_poly.type
_entity_poly.pdbx_seq_one_letter_code
_entity_poly.pdbx_strand_id
1 'polypeptide(L)'
;MTDQHPGTGDGVRSAAAHLVAAFTHLGAEHKALSAEQERPAVKDIKSTVRRMTGEIGETSRILAHATTALATVQGMRSLGIDGQMARDETGAPYSPLVSLADPDEQLYEALSLVQAAARHLGSAYTPTRKHPDLAGVRRPAQMQTVLARMRDAVTVLSAELTARGRGEPTEFAECVSFLENLAARTCTSLPAQAGPSAQEVTAAILADPGIARAAAAALQNVPT
;
A
#
# COMPACT_ATOMS: atom_id res chain seq x y z
N MET A 1 40.80 12.09 4.19
CA MET A 1 39.82 12.75 5.07
C MET A 1 38.46 12.33 4.59
N THR A 2 37.88 11.32 5.24
CA THR A 2 36.52 10.85 4.99
C THR A 2 35.62 11.60 5.95
N ASP A 3 34.81 12.52 5.41
CA ASP A 3 33.67 13.09 6.13
C ASP A 3 32.65 11.96 6.34
N GLN A 4 32.81 11.21 7.43
CA GLN A 4 31.74 10.39 7.96
C GLN A 4 30.66 11.35 8.48
N HIS A 5 29.70 11.68 7.63
CA HIS A 5 28.41 12.16 8.12
C HIS A 5 27.74 10.98 8.82
N PRO A 6 27.54 11.01 10.15
CA PRO A 6 26.77 9.99 10.80
C PRO A 6 25.32 10.19 10.37
N GLY A 7 24.92 9.53 9.29
CA GLY A 7 23.51 9.41 8.94
C GLY A 7 22.83 8.70 10.11
N THR A 8 22.19 9.48 10.97
CA THR A 8 21.45 9.03 12.13
C THR A 8 20.48 7.95 11.66
N GLY A 9 20.70 6.68 12.02
CA GLY A 9 19.89 5.52 11.61
C GLY A 9 18.40 5.58 11.99
N ASP A 10 17.93 6.73 12.45
CA ASP A 10 16.55 7.07 12.74
C ASP A 10 15.68 7.11 11.49
N GLY A 11 16.22 7.51 10.33
CA GLY A 11 15.49 7.51 9.05
C GLY A 11 15.04 6.12 8.61
N VAL A 12 15.97 5.15 8.58
CA VAL A 12 15.67 3.76 8.21
C VAL A 12 14.68 3.12 9.18
N ARG A 13 14.85 3.35 10.49
CA ARG A 13 13.93 2.85 11.51
C ARG A 13 12.52 3.45 11.34
N SER A 14 12.44 4.76 11.10
CA SER A 14 11.17 5.46 10.88
C SER A 14 10.45 4.92 9.63
N ALA A 15 11.16 4.80 8.52
CA ALA A 15 10.62 4.20 7.29
C ALA A 15 10.12 2.76 7.52
N ALA A 16 10.89 1.92 8.23
CA ALA A 16 10.47 0.57 8.56
C ALA A 16 9.19 0.56 9.42
N ALA A 17 9.08 1.45 10.41
CA ALA A 17 7.86 1.58 11.21
C ALA A 17 6.64 1.98 10.38
N HIS A 18 6.81 2.87 9.40
CA HIS A 18 5.76 3.21 8.45
C HIS A 18 5.35 2.01 7.59
N LEU A 19 6.30 1.25 7.03
CA LEU A 19 6.00 0.06 6.21
C LEU A 19 5.32 -1.04 7.02
N VAL A 20 5.75 -1.26 8.27
CA VAL A 20 5.08 -2.19 9.20
C VAL A 20 3.64 -1.75 9.43
N ALA A 21 3.40 -0.46 9.71
CA ALA A 21 2.06 0.05 9.89
C ALA A 21 1.19 -0.17 8.63
N ALA A 22 1.72 0.16 7.44
CA ALA A 22 1.02 -0.11 6.17
C ALA A 22 0.68 -1.60 6.00
N PHE A 23 1.64 -2.49 6.25
CA PHE A 23 1.45 -3.93 6.18
C PHE A 23 0.33 -4.42 7.12
N THR A 24 0.34 -3.98 8.38
CA THR A 24 -0.67 -4.41 9.36
C THR A 24 -2.10 -3.99 9.01
N HIS A 25 -2.27 -2.86 8.31
CA HIS A 25 -3.59 -2.35 7.93
C HIS A 25 -4.14 -2.94 6.61
N LEU A 26 -3.30 -3.48 5.73
CA LEU A 26 -3.72 -4.10 4.46
C LEU A 26 -4.66 -5.31 4.64
N GLY A 27 -4.49 -6.06 5.72
CA GLY A 27 -5.27 -7.29 5.96
C GLY A 27 -6.78 -7.05 6.04
N ALA A 28 -7.21 -5.88 6.52
CA ALA A 28 -8.63 -5.55 6.61
C ALA A 28 -9.30 -5.42 5.23
N GLU A 29 -8.59 -4.80 4.28
CA GLU A 29 -9.06 -4.67 2.90
C GLU A 29 -9.05 -6.02 2.18
N HIS A 30 -7.94 -6.77 2.29
CA HIS A 30 -7.82 -8.09 1.69
C HIS A 30 -8.96 -9.03 2.13
N LYS A 31 -9.27 -9.03 3.44
CA LYS A 31 -10.37 -9.82 4.00
C LYS A 31 -11.73 -9.39 3.44
N ALA A 32 -11.95 -8.08 3.27
CA ALA A 32 -13.20 -7.57 2.72
C ALA A 32 -13.38 -7.96 1.24
N LEU A 33 -12.33 -7.84 0.43
CA LEU A 33 -12.33 -8.27 -0.97
C LEU A 33 -12.50 -9.79 -1.11
N SER A 34 -11.84 -10.57 -0.25
CA SER A 34 -12.00 -12.03 -0.22
C SER A 34 -13.45 -12.44 0.07
N ALA A 35 -14.09 -11.79 1.03
CA ALA A 35 -15.49 -12.03 1.35
C ALA A 35 -16.44 -11.60 0.21
N GLU A 36 -16.10 -10.54 -0.53
CA GLU A 36 -16.87 -10.12 -1.71
C GLU A 36 -16.71 -11.10 -2.88
N GLN A 37 -15.53 -11.69 -3.06
CA GLN A 37 -15.25 -12.69 -4.10
C GLN A 37 -16.08 -13.97 -3.92
N GLU A 38 -16.38 -14.34 -2.68
CA GLU A 38 -17.21 -15.51 -2.32
C GLU A 38 -18.69 -15.31 -2.67
N ARG A 39 -19.16 -14.05 -2.80
CA ARG A 39 -20.57 -13.75 -3.06
C ARG A 39 -20.97 -14.14 -4.49
N PRO A 40 -22.23 -14.57 -4.71
CA PRO A 40 -22.78 -14.69 -6.05
C PRO A 40 -22.74 -13.33 -6.77
N ALA A 41 -22.06 -13.28 -7.91
CA ALA A 41 -21.93 -12.09 -8.73
C ALA A 41 -21.73 -12.49 -10.20
N VAL A 42 -21.98 -11.55 -11.11
CA VAL A 42 -21.69 -11.73 -12.54
C VAL A 42 -20.18 -11.94 -12.73
N LYS A 43 -19.82 -12.77 -13.71
CA LYS A 43 -18.43 -13.18 -14.00
C LYS A 43 -17.44 -11.99 -14.05
N ASP A 44 -17.83 -10.88 -14.66
CA ASP A 44 -16.98 -9.69 -14.84
C ASP A 44 -16.67 -8.99 -13.50
N ILE A 45 -17.65 -8.89 -12.60
CA ILE A 45 -17.48 -8.36 -11.24
C ILE A 45 -16.53 -9.28 -10.47
N LYS A 46 -16.78 -10.59 -10.49
CA LYS A 46 -15.96 -11.58 -9.79
C LYS A 46 -14.50 -11.58 -10.28
N SER A 47 -14.28 -11.44 -11.59
CA SER A 47 -12.94 -11.31 -12.17
C SER A 47 -12.24 -10.05 -11.68
N THR A 48 -12.95 -8.93 -11.61
CA THR A 48 -12.42 -7.66 -11.10
C THR A 48 -12.02 -7.78 -9.63
N VAL A 49 -12.92 -8.28 -8.77
CA VAL A 49 -12.64 -8.49 -7.34
C VAL A 49 -11.48 -9.47 -7.11
N ARG A 50 -11.37 -10.52 -7.92
CA ARG A 50 -10.22 -11.45 -7.87
C ARG A 50 -8.92 -10.74 -8.19
N ARG A 51 -8.89 -9.93 -9.25
CA ARG A 51 -7.72 -9.11 -9.60
C ARG A 51 -7.34 -8.21 -8.43
N MET A 52 -8.31 -7.48 -7.88
CA MET A 52 -8.09 -6.62 -6.70
C MET A 52 -7.47 -7.39 -5.54
N THR A 53 -8.05 -8.53 -5.18
CA THR A 53 -7.55 -9.39 -4.09
C THR A 53 -6.12 -9.83 -4.34
N GLY A 54 -5.80 -10.27 -5.56
CA GLY A 54 -4.45 -10.66 -5.96
C GLY A 54 -3.44 -9.52 -5.87
N GLU A 55 -3.81 -8.33 -6.35
CA GLU A 55 -2.97 -7.13 -6.29
C GLU A 55 -2.72 -6.69 -4.85
N ILE A 56 -3.73 -6.74 -3.97
CA ILE A 56 -3.55 -6.47 -2.52
C ILE A 56 -2.61 -7.50 -1.87
N GLY A 57 -2.75 -8.77 -2.22
CA GLY A 57 -1.87 -9.84 -1.75
C GLY A 57 -0.41 -9.61 -2.17
N GLU A 58 -0.21 -9.20 -3.42
CA GLU A 58 1.11 -8.91 -3.98
C GLU A 58 1.74 -7.66 -3.35
N THR A 59 0.97 -6.58 -3.14
CA THR A 59 1.39 -5.43 -2.34
C THR A 59 1.87 -5.86 -0.96
N SER A 60 1.11 -6.72 -0.27
CA SER A 60 1.49 -7.21 1.07
C SER A 60 2.85 -7.95 1.04
N ARG A 61 3.05 -8.83 0.07
CA ARG A 61 4.33 -9.55 -0.12
C ARG A 61 5.49 -8.59 -0.35
N ILE A 62 5.32 -7.61 -1.23
CA ILE A 62 6.35 -6.63 -1.56
C ILE A 62 6.69 -5.75 -0.33
N LEU A 63 5.69 -5.30 0.43
CA LEU A 63 5.93 -4.53 1.65
C LEU A 63 6.70 -5.34 2.71
N ALA A 64 6.45 -6.65 2.83
CA ALA A 64 7.22 -7.51 3.70
C ALA A 64 8.70 -7.60 3.28
N HIS A 65 8.98 -7.71 1.97
CA HIS A 65 10.33 -7.68 1.45
C HIS A 65 11.01 -6.32 1.66
N ALA A 66 10.32 -5.21 1.38
CA ALA A 66 10.85 -3.87 1.62
C ALA A 66 11.20 -3.65 3.11
N THR A 67 10.33 -4.10 4.02
CA THR A 67 10.59 -4.04 5.47
C THR A 67 11.81 -4.87 5.87
N THR A 68 11.96 -6.06 5.28
CA THR A 68 13.12 -6.94 5.52
C THR A 68 14.41 -6.29 5.01
N ALA A 69 14.39 -5.68 3.82
CA ALA A 69 15.53 -4.93 3.28
C ALA A 69 15.96 -3.80 4.23
N LEU A 70 15.01 -3.02 4.78
CA LEU A 70 15.32 -1.98 5.77
C LEU A 70 15.90 -2.55 7.07
N ALA A 71 15.42 -3.70 7.53
CA ALA A 71 16.01 -4.38 8.68
C ALA A 71 17.45 -4.83 8.39
N THR A 72 17.73 -5.34 7.17
CA THR A 72 19.08 -5.67 6.71
C THR A 72 19.97 -4.43 6.68
N VAL A 73 19.50 -3.29 6.14
CA VAL A 73 20.23 -2.02 6.17
C VAL A 73 20.60 -1.63 7.60
N GLN A 74 19.64 -1.69 8.53
CA GLN A 74 19.89 -1.38 9.94
C GLN A 74 20.94 -2.32 10.55
N GLY A 75 20.86 -3.62 10.25
CA GLY A 75 21.81 -4.63 10.71
C GLY A 75 23.22 -4.37 10.17
N MET A 76 23.35 -4.15 8.86
CA MET A 76 24.63 -3.84 8.22
C MET A 76 25.28 -2.61 8.85
N ARG A 77 24.53 -1.53 9.05
CA ARG A 77 25.05 -0.32 9.71
C ARG A 77 25.52 -0.59 11.14
N SER A 78 24.77 -1.37 11.90
CA SER A 78 25.14 -1.69 13.29
C SER A 78 26.42 -2.53 13.38
N LEU A 79 26.70 -3.33 12.36
CA LEU A 79 27.90 -4.16 12.24
C LEU A 79 29.05 -3.44 11.53
N GLY A 80 28.83 -2.20 11.08
CA GLY A 80 29.80 -1.46 10.29
C GLY A 80 30.07 -2.09 8.92
N ILE A 81 29.10 -2.75 8.29
CA ILE A 81 29.17 -3.26 6.92
C ILE A 81 28.72 -2.15 5.97
N ASP A 82 29.62 -1.71 5.07
CA ASP A 82 29.42 -0.54 4.21
C ASP A 82 30.09 -0.70 2.83
N GLY A 83 29.93 -1.88 2.20
CA GLY A 83 30.48 -2.10 0.86
C GLY A 83 31.99 -2.35 0.83
N GLN A 84 32.58 -2.83 1.93
CA GLN A 84 34.03 -3.04 1.99
C GLN A 84 34.51 -4.04 0.95
N MET A 85 35.67 -3.74 0.37
CA MET A 85 36.35 -4.62 -0.57
C MET A 85 37.39 -5.48 0.14
N ALA A 86 37.61 -6.68 -0.40
CA ALA A 86 38.81 -7.44 -0.07
C ALA A 86 40.06 -6.60 -0.36
N ARG A 87 41.14 -6.86 0.38
CA ARG A 87 42.41 -6.15 0.20
C ARG A 87 43.47 -7.08 -0.39
N ASP A 88 44.34 -6.53 -1.21
CA ASP A 88 45.52 -7.23 -1.71
C ASP A 88 46.65 -7.27 -0.65
N GLU A 89 47.79 -7.85 -1.02
CA GLU A 89 49.01 -7.94 -0.19
C GLU A 89 49.59 -6.58 0.23
N THR A 90 49.25 -5.50 -0.48
CA THR A 90 49.66 -4.12 -0.15
C THR A 90 48.64 -3.40 0.73
N GLY A 91 47.49 -4.03 1.00
CA GLY A 91 46.39 -3.47 1.77
C GLY A 91 45.46 -2.58 0.95
N ALA A 92 45.61 -2.51 -0.38
CA ALA A 92 44.76 -1.75 -1.28
C ALA A 92 43.48 -2.53 -1.63
N PRO A 93 42.35 -1.85 -1.92
CA PRO A 93 41.12 -2.52 -2.37
C PRO A 93 41.35 -3.35 -3.64
N TYR A 94 40.92 -4.61 -3.62
CA TYR A 94 41.10 -5.57 -4.71
C TYR A 94 39.79 -5.79 -5.47
N SER A 95 39.62 -5.05 -6.57
CA SER A 95 38.39 -5.00 -7.38
C SER A 95 37.99 -6.23 -8.18
N PRO A 96 38.86 -7.21 -8.47
CA PRO A 96 38.42 -8.44 -9.10
C PRO A 96 37.50 -9.31 -8.22
N LEU A 97 37.45 -9.06 -6.91
CA LEU A 97 36.55 -9.75 -5.98
C LEU A 97 35.31 -8.91 -5.68
N VAL A 98 34.21 -9.60 -5.37
CA VAL A 98 32.95 -8.95 -4.96
C VAL A 98 33.14 -8.22 -3.63
N SER A 99 32.58 -7.02 -3.52
CA SER A 99 32.48 -6.29 -2.26
C SER A 99 31.48 -6.96 -1.33
N LEU A 100 31.55 -6.64 -0.04
CA LEU A 100 30.42 -6.84 0.84
C LEU A 100 29.23 -5.97 0.36
N ALA A 101 28.04 -6.28 0.86
CA ALA A 101 26.83 -5.53 0.50
C ALA A 101 26.93 -4.06 0.97
N ASP A 102 26.37 -3.16 0.16
CA ASP A 102 26.27 -1.72 0.45
C ASP A 102 24.88 -1.40 1.03
N PRO A 103 24.79 -0.81 2.25
CA PRO A 103 23.55 -0.28 2.81
C PRO A 103 22.79 0.69 1.91
N ASP A 104 23.47 1.46 1.07
CA ASP A 104 22.84 2.44 0.20
C ASP A 104 22.16 1.77 -1.01
N GLU A 105 22.77 0.72 -1.57
CA GLU A 105 22.14 -0.11 -2.60
C GLU A 105 20.87 -0.79 -2.05
N GLN A 106 20.95 -1.33 -0.83
CA GLN A 106 19.81 -1.95 -0.16
C GLN A 106 18.70 -0.95 0.20
N LEU A 107 19.05 0.30 0.51
CA LEU A 107 18.06 1.37 0.67
C LEU A 107 17.33 1.67 -0.64
N TYR A 108 18.07 1.76 -1.75
CA TYR A 108 17.49 2.01 -3.07
C TYR A 108 16.58 0.85 -3.50
N GLU A 109 16.97 -0.38 -3.22
CA GLU A 109 16.14 -1.58 -3.42
C GLU A 109 14.84 -1.49 -2.60
N ALA A 110 14.92 -1.17 -1.31
CA ALA A 110 13.74 -1.01 -0.46
C ALA A 110 12.77 0.04 -1.02
N LEU A 111 13.29 1.18 -1.49
CA LEU A 111 12.49 2.25 -2.07
C LEU A 111 11.82 1.84 -3.39
N SER A 112 12.57 1.13 -4.25
CA SER A 112 12.05 0.54 -5.50
C SER A 112 10.93 -0.47 -5.24
N LEU A 113 11.05 -1.26 -4.17
CA LEU A 113 9.99 -2.17 -3.74
C LEU A 113 8.73 -1.41 -3.28
N VAL A 114 8.87 -0.31 -2.53
CA VAL A 114 7.70 0.49 -2.13
C VAL A 114 6.99 1.11 -3.34
N GLN A 115 7.75 1.57 -4.36
CA GLN A 115 7.17 2.01 -5.63
C GLN A 115 6.44 0.87 -6.37
N ALA A 116 7.02 -0.33 -6.40
CA ALA A 116 6.36 -1.49 -6.98
C ALA A 116 5.04 -1.82 -6.25
N ALA A 117 5.05 -1.81 -4.92
CA ALA A 117 3.84 -1.99 -4.11
C ALA A 117 2.77 -0.93 -4.44
N ALA A 118 3.17 0.33 -4.63
CA ALA A 118 2.25 1.40 -5.04
C ALA A 118 1.62 1.12 -6.41
N ARG A 119 2.39 0.64 -7.38
CA ARG A 119 1.85 0.26 -8.71
C ARG A 119 0.83 -0.87 -8.62
N HIS A 120 1.06 -1.88 -7.78
CA HIS A 120 0.09 -2.95 -7.54
C HIS A 120 -1.21 -2.42 -6.91
N LEU A 121 -1.13 -1.51 -5.93
CA LEU A 121 -2.32 -0.83 -5.40
C LEU A 121 -3.04 -0.02 -6.49
N GLY A 122 -2.29 0.65 -7.36
CA GLY A 122 -2.83 1.34 -8.54
C GLY A 122 -3.60 0.42 -9.48
N SER A 123 -2.98 -0.72 -9.80
CA SER A 123 -3.62 -1.76 -10.60
C SER A 123 -4.92 -2.18 -9.93
N ALA A 124 -4.90 -2.57 -8.65
CA ALA A 124 -6.07 -3.02 -7.89
C ALA A 124 -7.28 -2.10 -8.12
N TYR A 125 -7.09 -0.80 -7.93
CA TYR A 125 -8.18 0.17 -8.01
C TYR A 125 -8.30 0.88 -9.36
N THR A 126 -7.81 0.29 -10.44
CA THR A 126 -8.06 0.79 -11.80
C THR A 126 -9.55 0.61 -12.15
N PRO A 127 -10.28 1.70 -12.47
CA PRO A 127 -11.69 1.61 -12.85
C PRO A 127 -11.86 0.80 -14.12
N THR A 128 -12.87 -0.06 -14.15
CA THR A 128 -13.26 -0.78 -15.37
C THR A 128 -14.35 -0.03 -16.11
N ARG A 129 -14.46 -0.22 -17.43
CA ARG A 129 -15.51 0.41 -18.24
C ARG A 129 -16.93 -0.03 -17.81
N LYS A 130 -17.09 -1.28 -17.39
CA LYS A 130 -18.41 -1.86 -17.04
C LYS A 130 -18.79 -1.62 -15.58
N HIS A 131 -17.82 -1.59 -14.68
CA HIS A 131 -18.00 -1.48 -13.24
C HIS A 131 -16.95 -0.51 -12.66
N PRO A 132 -17.09 0.81 -12.90
CA PRO A 132 -16.16 1.81 -12.38
C PRO A 132 -16.27 1.97 -10.85
N ASP A 133 -17.42 1.64 -10.27
CA ASP A 133 -17.74 1.64 -8.85
C ASP A 133 -16.85 0.69 -8.03
N LEU A 134 -16.37 -0.41 -8.63
CA LEU A 134 -15.48 -1.37 -7.97
C LEU A 134 -14.08 -0.81 -7.65
N ALA A 135 -13.72 0.35 -8.20
CA ALA A 135 -12.47 1.04 -7.89
C ALA A 135 -12.43 1.63 -6.46
N GLY A 136 -13.55 1.64 -5.74
CA GLY A 136 -13.59 2.03 -4.35
C GLY A 136 -12.98 0.98 -3.41
N VAL A 137 -12.32 1.43 -2.35
CA VAL A 137 -11.81 0.54 -1.31
C VAL A 137 -12.95 0.10 -0.38
N ARG A 138 -12.87 -1.10 0.16
CA ARG A 138 -13.90 -1.66 1.06
C ARG A 138 -13.69 -1.19 2.50
N ARG A 139 -12.47 -0.80 2.85
CA ARG A 139 -12.05 -0.30 4.16
C ARG A 139 -11.33 1.05 4.02
N PRO A 140 -12.08 2.16 3.80
CA PRO A 140 -11.49 3.47 3.52
C PRO A 140 -10.50 3.98 4.57
N ALA A 141 -10.84 3.90 5.85
CA ALA A 141 -9.96 4.36 6.92
C ALA A 141 -8.63 3.57 6.98
N GLN A 142 -8.71 2.24 6.82
CA GLN A 142 -7.51 1.39 6.81
C GLN A 142 -6.67 1.64 5.57
N MET A 143 -7.27 1.71 4.38
CA MET A 143 -6.52 1.96 3.15
C MET A 143 -5.91 3.37 3.12
N GLN A 144 -6.60 4.37 3.67
CA GLN A 144 -6.03 5.71 3.84
C GLN A 144 -4.78 5.66 4.71
N THR A 145 -4.80 4.85 5.77
CA THR A 145 -3.61 4.61 6.61
C THR A 145 -2.50 3.93 5.82
N VAL A 146 -2.80 2.88 5.04
CA VAL A 146 -1.82 2.19 4.19
C VAL A 146 -1.12 3.17 3.25
N LEU A 147 -1.89 3.94 2.47
CA LEU A 147 -1.37 4.85 1.47
C LEU A 147 -0.57 6.00 2.10
N ALA A 148 -1.06 6.58 3.20
CA ALA A 148 -0.34 7.61 3.94
C ALA A 148 0.99 7.09 4.49
N ARG A 149 1.01 5.88 5.06
CA ARG A 149 2.24 5.28 5.60
C ARG A 149 3.24 4.89 4.53
N MET A 150 2.79 4.37 3.38
CA MET A 150 3.68 4.15 2.24
C MET A 150 4.29 5.46 1.75
N ARG A 151 3.50 6.53 1.68
CA ARG A 151 3.98 7.86 1.29
C ARG A 151 5.03 8.37 2.29
N ASP A 152 4.73 8.31 3.58
CA ASP A 152 5.67 8.75 4.63
C ASP A 152 6.99 7.97 4.54
N ALA A 153 6.94 6.65 4.28
CA ALA A 153 8.12 5.82 4.07
C ALA A 153 8.94 6.27 2.85
N VAL A 154 8.29 6.51 1.70
CA VAL A 154 8.99 7.01 0.49
C VAL A 154 9.68 8.35 0.77
N THR A 155 8.99 9.28 1.44
CA THR A 155 9.55 10.59 1.80
C THR A 155 10.78 10.46 2.68
N VAL A 156 10.70 9.63 3.73
CA VAL A 156 11.82 9.41 4.65
C VAL A 156 13.00 8.75 3.94
N LEU A 157 12.76 7.70 3.15
CA LEU A 157 13.82 7.00 2.42
C LEU A 157 14.49 7.87 1.36
N SER A 158 13.72 8.72 0.67
CA SER A 158 14.26 9.66 -0.32
C SER A 158 15.15 10.71 0.34
N ALA A 159 14.73 11.26 1.48
CA ALA A 159 15.53 12.20 2.26
C ALA A 159 16.83 11.54 2.79
N GLU A 160 16.71 10.29 3.26
CA GLU A 160 17.83 9.49 3.77
C GLU A 160 18.87 9.17 2.68
N LEU A 161 18.45 8.91 1.43
CA LEU A 161 19.33 8.77 0.28
C LEU A 161 19.98 10.10 -0.10
N THR A 162 19.17 11.16 -0.22
CA THR A 162 19.65 12.52 -0.58
C THR A 162 20.71 13.01 0.41
N ALA A 163 20.51 12.80 1.71
CA ALA A 163 21.46 13.17 2.76
C ALA A 163 22.82 12.45 2.62
N ARG A 164 22.89 11.33 1.90
CA ARG A 164 24.12 10.60 1.58
C ARG A 164 24.73 10.95 0.22
N GLY A 165 24.15 11.91 -0.49
CA GLY A 165 24.55 12.22 -1.87
C GLY A 165 24.22 11.08 -2.85
N ARG A 166 23.23 10.25 -2.52
CA ARG A 166 22.69 9.19 -3.38
C ARG A 166 21.27 9.58 -3.80
N GLY A 167 20.94 9.41 -5.07
CA GLY A 167 19.62 9.74 -5.62
C GLY A 167 19.37 11.23 -5.85
N GLU A 168 18.44 11.54 -6.73
CA GLU A 168 17.99 12.91 -6.97
C GLU A 168 16.79 13.24 -6.07
N PRO A 169 16.67 14.48 -5.55
CA PRO A 169 15.56 14.87 -4.68
C PRO A 169 14.17 14.62 -5.27
N THR A 170 14.06 14.55 -6.60
CA THR A 170 12.82 14.37 -7.35
C THR A 170 12.54 12.96 -7.82
N GLU A 171 13.50 12.04 -7.70
CA GLU A 171 13.43 10.70 -8.30
C GLU A 171 12.19 9.90 -7.84
N PHE A 172 11.73 10.17 -6.61
CA PHE A 172 10.58 9.48 -6.00
C PHE A 172 9.36 10.38 -5.76
N ALA A 173 9.42 11.64 -6.19
CA ALA A 173 8.31 12.60 -6.03
C ALA A 173 7.04 12.12 -6.75
N GLU A 174 7.19 11.48 -7.92
CA GLU A 174 6.06 10.91 -8.66
C GLU A 174 5.33 9.83 -7.88
N CYS A 175 6.05 9.01 -7.11
CA CYS A 175 5.44 7.98 -6.27
C CYS A 175 4.64 8.59 -5.11
N VAL A 176 5.15 9.65 -4.49
CA VAL A 176 4.44 10.40 -3.45
C VAL A 176 3.13 10.96 -4.00
N SER A 177 3.20 11.70 -5.12
CA SER A 177 2.00 12.26 -5.76
C SER A 177 1.04 11.16 -6.24
N PHE A 178 1.55 10.03 -6.71
CA PHE A 178 0.74 8.90 -7.11
C PHE A 178 -0.06 8.32 -5.94
N LEU A 179 0.58 8.10 -4.78
CA LEU A 179 -0.09 7.55 -3.58
C LEU A 179 -1.17 8.51 -3.05
N GLU A 180 -0.92 9.81 -3.08
CA GLU A 180 -1.90 10.83 -2.68
C GLU A 180 -3.11 10.85 -3.62
N ASN A 181 -2.86 10.82 -4.93
CA ASN A 181 -3.90 10.75 -5.94
C ASN A 181 -4.71 9.44 -5.88
N LEU A 182 -4.06 8.34 -5.51
CA LEU A 182 -4.72 7.07 -5.29
C LEU A 182 -5.61 7.11 -4.05
N ALA A 183 -5.14 7.71 -2.95
CA ALA A 183 -5.94 7.89 -1.74
C ALA A 183 -7.18 8.76 -2.01
N ALA A 184 -6.99 9.90 -2.68
CA ALA A 184 -8.06 10.84 -2.99
C ALA A 184 -9.18 10.20 -3.84
N ARG A 185 -8.83 9.32 -4.79
CA ARG A 185 -9.82 8.71 -5.69
C ARG A 185 -10.51 7.47 -5.11
N THR A 186 -9.81 6.70 -4.27
CA THR A 186 -10.28 5.36 -3.84
C THR A 186 -10.84 5.35 -2.43
N CYS A 187 -10.34 6.23 -1.56
CA CYS A 187 -10.68 6.26 -0.14
C CYS A 187 -11.71 7.33 0.21
N THR A 188 -12.31 7.99 -0.79
CA THR A 188 -13.48 8.84 -0.57
C THR A 188 -14.58 7.97 0.05
N SER A 189 -14.88 8.23 1.31
CA SER A 189 -16.10 7.75 1.93
C SER A 189 -17.24 8.31 1.09
N LEU A 190 -17.88 7.47 0.26
CA LEU A 190 -19.23 7.74 -0.18
C LEU A 190 -20.00 8.11 1.09
N PRO A 191 -20.69 9.26 1.15
CA PRO A 191 -21.56 9.52 2.29
C PRO A 191 -22.44 8.29 2.41
N ALA A 192 -22.46 7.66 3.58
CA ALA A 192 -23.37 6.57 3.83
C ALA A 192 -24.73 7.08 3.33
N GLN A 193 -25.27 6.49 2.27
CA GLN A 193 -26.65 6.77 1.93
C GLN A 193 -27.41 6.23 3.12
N ALA A 194 -27.77 7.12 4.04
CA ALA A 194 -28.68 6.81 5.10
C ALA A 194 -29.91 6.30 4.36
N GLY A 195 -30.13 4.99 4.45
CA GLY A 195 -31.39 4.42 4.02
C GLY A 195 -32.50 5.21 4.72
N PRO A 196 -33.68 5.32 4.11
CA PRO A 196 -34.79 6.04 4.72
C PRO A 196 -34.96 5.54 6.16
N SER A 197 -35.01 6.48 7.09
CA SER A 197 -35.26 6.24 8.50
C SER A 197 -36.57 5.45 8.67
N ALA A 198 -36.72 4.76 9.80
CA ALA A 198 -37.97 4.05 10.09
C ALA A 198 -39.20 4.97 10.01
N GLN A 199 -39.05 6.25 10.33
CA GLN A 199 -40.11 7.26 10.16
C GLN A 199 -40.41 7.57 8.70
N GLU A 200 -39.41 7.73 7.84
CA GLU A 200 -39.60 7.96 6.40
C GLU A 200 -40.22 6.73 5.72
N VAL A 201 -39.81 5.52 6.11
CA VAL A 201 -40.42 4.27 5.64
C VAL A 201 -41.87 4.18 6.10
N THR A 202 -42.16 4.51 7.36
CA THR A 202 -43.53 4.49 7.90
C THR A 202 -44.41 5.52 7.21
N ALA A 203 -43.92 6.74 7.02
CA ALA A 203 -44.64 7.80 6.32
C ALA A 203 -44.93 7.42 4.86
N ALA A 204 -43.97 6.83 4.16
CA ALA A 204 -44.14 6.34 2.79
C ALA A 204 -45.20 5.23 2.71
N ILE A 205 -45.19 4.27 3.66
CA ILE A 205 -46.20 3.20 3.72
C ILE A 205 -47.60 3.76 4.01
N LEU A 206 -47.71 4.75 4.89
CA LEU A 206 -48.98 5.40 5.20
C LEU A 206 -49.51 6.25 4.04
N ALA A 207 -48.61 6.89 3.28
CA ALA A 207 -48.96 7.67 2.09
C ALA A 207 -49.32 6.79 0.89
N ASP A 208 -48.71 5.61 0.76
CA ASP A 208 -49.02 4.64 -0.29
C ASP A 208 -48.94 3.18 0.23
N PRO A 209 -50.09 2.56 0.52
CA PRO A 209 -50.17 1.15 0.92
C PRO A 209 -49.63 0.16 -0.13
N GLY A 210 -49.44 0.59 -1.39
CA GLY A 210 -48.79 -0.17 -2.45
C GLY A 210 -47.31 -0.45 -2.16
N ILE A 211 -46.62 0.45 -1.45
CA ILE A 211 -45.21 0.30 -1.06
C ILE A 211 -45.03 -0.87 -0.08
N ALA A 212 -45.96 -1.03 0.88
CA ALA A 212 -45.93 -2.17 1.80
C ALA A 212 -46.12 -3.51 1.07
N ARG A 213 -46.99 -3.57 0.07
CA ARG A 213 -47.20 -4.77 -0.76
C ARG A 213 -45.98 -5.10 -1.61
N ALA A 214 -45.35 -4.09 -2.22
CA ALA A 214 -44.13 -4.27 -2.98
C ALA A 214 -42.96 -4.76 -2.10
N ALA A 215 -42.82 -4.19 -0.90
CA ALA A 215 -41.82 -4.61 0.07
C ALA A 215 -42.04 -6.06 0.55
N ALA A 216 -43.29 -6.45 0.84
CA ALA A 216 -43.63 -7.82 1.22
C ALA A 216 -43.33 -8.82 0.09
N ALA A 217 -43.65 -8.49 -1.16
CA ALA A 217 -43.34 -9.32 -2.33
C ALA A 217 -41.83 -9.44 -2.58
N ALA A 218 -41.06 -8.37 -2.33
CA ALA A 218 -39.60 -8.41 -2.42
C ALA A 218 -38.99 -9.34 -1.36
N LEU A 219 -39.50 -9.33 -0.13
CA LEU A 219 -39.04 -10.19 0.97
C LEU A 219 -39.34 -11.67 0.73
N GLN A 220 -40.41 -12.00 0.00
CA GLN A 220 -40.74 -13.38 -0.39
C GLN A 220 -39.78 -13.96 -1.43
N ASN A 221 -39.02 -13.12 -2.13
CA ASN A 221 -38.05 -13.54 -3.15
C ASN A 221 -36.58 -13.53 -2.65
N VAL A 222 -36.36 -13.34 -1.35
CA VAL A 222 -35.03 -13.48 -0.76
C VAL A 222 -34.79 -14.98 -0.51
N PRO A 223 -33.79 -15.61 -1.17
CA PRO A 223 -33.47 -17.01 -0.89
C PRO A 223 -33.00 -17.13 0.57
N THR A 224 -33.70 -17.96 1.34
CA THR A 224 -33.31 -18.38 2.70
C THR A 224 -32.04 -19.20 2.69
#